data_AF-A0A101H627-F1
#
_entry.id   AF-A0A101H627-F1
#
_cell.length_a   1.000
_cell.length_b   1.000
_cell.length_c   1.000
_cell.angle_alpha   90.00
_cell.angle_beta   90.00
_cell.angle_gamma   90.00
#
_symmetry.space_group_name_H-M   'P 1'
#
loop_
_entity.id
_entity.type
_entity.pdbx_description
1 polymer ?
#
loop_
_entity_poly.entity_id
_entity_poly.type
_entity_poly.pdbx_seq_one_letter_code
_entity_poly.pdbx_strand_id
1 'polypeptide(L)'
;FASGFIDEAIGVLVRCGYPNEAINEIHRRSLCALAQEYEVVADGTRFMDRVPMLNPSEVQSFEDRMEVSYIRPLLGFGRREITRLVDRMLTVVYGETPMIENGDYEAEIREEMTLRGIDWSGIFPENHQQSLVTGRR
;
A
#
# COMPACT_ATOMS: atom_id res chain seq x y z
N PHE A 1 -11.55 -2.59 8.52
CA PHE A 1 -10.92 -3.92 8.64
C PHE A 1 -11.84 -4.88 9.38
N ALA A 2 -11.72 -6.19 9.14
CA ALA A 2 -12.32 -7.20 10.02
C ALA A 2 -11.82 -6.99 11.47
N SER A 3 -12.68 -7.21 12.47
CA SER A 3 -12.31 -6.99 13.88
C SER A 3 -11.07 -7.81 14.26
N GLY A 4 -10.07 -7.17 14.89
CA GLY A 4 -8.82 -7.81 15.34
C GLY A 4 -7.66 -7.78 14.33
N PHE A 5 -7.92 -7.44 13.07
CA PHE A 5 -6.86 -7.42 12.05
C PHE A 5 -5.78 -6.38 12.31
N ILE A 6 -6.18 -5.18 12.74
CA ILE A 6 -5.23 -4.12 13.10
C ILE A 6 -4.36 -4.53 14.28
N ASP A 7 -4.88 -5.34 15.20
CA ASP A 7 -4.13 -5.85 16.36
C ASP A 7 -3.05 -6.84 15.91
N GLU A 8 -3.38 -7.73 14.96
CA GLU A 8 -2.41 -8.64 14.35
C GLU A 8 -1.31 -7.87 13.61
N ALA A 9 -1.68 -6.87 12.81
CA ALA A 9 -0.74 -6.04 12.07
C ALA A 9 0.21 -5.30 13.02
N ILE A 10 -0.30 -4.64 14.06
CA ILE A 10 0.52 -3.99 15.11
C ILE A 10 1.41 -5.02 15.81
N GLY A 11 0.89 -6.21 16.11
CA GLY A 11 1.68 -7.29 16.69
C GLY A 11 2.86 -7.71 15.81
N VAL A 12 2.68 -7.79 14.48
CA VAL A 12 3.76 -8.05 13.52
C VAL A 12 4.77 -6.90 13.54
N LEU A 13 4.31 -5.65 13.49
CA LEU A 13 5.16 -4.46 13.49
C LEU A 13 6.07 -4.39 14.71
N VAL A 14 5.50 -4.60 15.90
CA VAL A 14 6.26 -4.56 17.16
C VAL A 14 7.28 -5.70 17.24
N ARG A 15 6.94 -6.90 16.72
CA ARG A 15 7.87 -8.03 16.72
C ARG A 15 9.01 -7.88 15.71
N CYS A 16 8.71 -7.40 14.51
CA CYS A 16 9.67 -7.30 13.42
C CYS A 16 10.54 -6.03 13.53
N GLY A 17 10.00 -4.95 14.09
CA GLY A 17 10.68 -3.65 14.15
C GLY A 17 10.78 -2.93 12.81
N TYR A 18 10.10 -3.43 11.77
CA TYR A 18 10.05 -2.83 10.43
C TYR A 18 8.70 -3.17 9.76
N PRO A 19 8.23 -2.38 8.78
CA PRO A 19 6.84 -2.43 8.36
C PRO A 19 6.52 -3.45 7.27
N ASN A 20 7.56 -3.97 6.60
CA ASN A 20 7.42 -4.73 5.37
C ASN A 20 6.46 -5.93 5.46
N GLU A 21 6.61 -6.76 6.50
CA GLU A 21 5.80 -7.97 6.66
C GLU A 21 4.34 -7.63 6.95
N ALA A 22 4.10 -6.62 7.80
CA ALA A 22 2.76 -6.18 8.12
C ALA A 22 2.07 -5.60 6.88
N ILE A 23 2.74 -4.73 6.11
CA ILE A 23 2.17 -4.14 4.89
C ILE A 23 1.87 -5.22 3.84
N ASN A 24 2.76 -6.19 3.63
CA ASN A 24 2.49 -7.29 2.70
C ASN A 24 1.29 -8.13 3.15
N GLU A 25 1.16 -8.42 4.44
CA GLU A 25 0.02 -9.18 4.95
C GLU A 25 -1.30 -8.42 4.82
N ILE A 26 -1.29 -7.12 5.15
CA ILE A 26 -2.44 -6.23 4.92
C ILE A 26 -2.84 -6.26 3.45
N HIS A 27 -1.88 -6.06 2.55
CA HIS A 27 -2.16 -6.05 1.13
C HIS A 27 -2.74 -7.37 0.62
N ARG A 28 -2.17 -8.52 1.02
CA ARG A 28 -2.70 -9.84 0.65
C ARG A 28 -4.14 -10.02 1.11
N ARG A 29 -4.46 -9.64 2.35
CA ARG A 29 -5.83 -9.76 2.87
C ARG A 29 -6.81 -8.81 2.19
N SER A 30 -6.37 -7.59 1.87
CA SER A 30 -7.17 -6.64 1.08
C SER A 30 -7.53 -7.23 -0.29
N LEU A 31 -6.55 -7.81 -0.99
CA LEU A 31 -6.77 -8.49 -2.28
C LEU A 31 -7.76 -9.65 -2.13
N CYS A 32 -7.59 -10.50 -1.11
CA CYS A 32 -8.50 -11.62 -0.85
C CYS A 32 -9.92 -11.16 -0.55
N ALA A 33 -10.09 -10.08 0.22
CA ALA A 33 -11.39 -9.51 0.53
C ALA A 33 -12.07 -8.96 -0.74
N LEU A 34 -11.35 -8.18 -1.55
CA LEU A 34 -11.88 -7.65 -2.81
C LEU A 34 -12.25 -8.77 -3.79
N ALA A 35 -11.46 -9.83 -3.86
CA ALA A 35 -11.75 -10.97 -4.73
C ALA A 35 -13.00 -11.76 -4.33
N GLN A 36 -13.58 -11.54 -3.13
CA GLN A 36 -14.91 -12.08 -2.82
C GLN A 36 -16.05 -11.33 -3.53
N GLU A 37 -15.79 -10.11 -3.97
CA GLU A 37 -16.81 -9.19 -4.53
C GLU A 37 -16.59 -8.88 -6.00
N TYR A 38 -15.36 -9.03 -6.51
CA TYR A 38 -14.97 -8.63 -7.86
C TYR A 38 -14.25 -9.75 -8.62
N GLU A 39 -14.65 -10.00 -9.86
CA GLU A 39 -14.01 -10.96 -10.78
C GLU A 39 -12.63 -10.48 -11.28
N VAL A 40 -12.39 -9.16 -11.20
CA VAL A 40 -11.12 -8.53 -11.59
C VAL A 40 -10.68 -7.61 -10.47
N VAL A 41 -9.50 -7.88 -9.92
CA VAL A 41 -8.87 -7.08 -8.87
C VAL A 41 -7.62 -6.41 -9.46
N ALA A 42 -7.39 -5.14 -9.13
CA ALA A 42 -6.22 -4.42 -9.59
C ALA A 42 -5.64 -3.54 -8.49
N ASP A 43 -4.33 -3.28 -8.57
CA ASP A 43 -3.66 -2.37 -7.65
C ASP A 43 -2.62 -1.48 -8.34
N GLY A 44 -1.99 -0.62 -7.53
CA GLY A 44 -0.95 0.31 -7.97
C GLY A 44 0.48 -0.17 -7.79
N THR A 45 0.74 -1.47 -7.55
CA THR A 45 2.12 -1.97 -7.36
C THR A 45 2.97 -1.72 -8.61
N ARG A 46 4.14 -1.10 -8.41
CA ARG A 46 5.03 -0.66 -9.49
C ARG A 46 6.25 -1.57 -9.62
N PHE A 47 6.89 -1.51 -10.78
CA PHE A 47 8.05 -2.34 -11.14
C PHE A 47 9.16 -2.42 -10.06
N MET A 48 9.44 -1.31 -9.37
CA MET A 48 10.55 -1.21 -8.40
C MET A 48 10.07 -1.06 -6.96
N ASP A 49 8.78 -1.26 -6.69
CA ASP A 49 8.29 -1.25 -5.32
C ASP A 49 8.83 -2.47 -4.58
N ARG A 50 9.31 -2.26 -3.35
CA ARG A 50 9.76 -3.34 -2.48
C ARG A 50 8.59 -3.96 -1.72
N VAL A 51 7.65 -3.11 -1.31
CA VAL A 51 6.49 -3.45 -0.49
C VAL A 51 5.38 -2.43 -0.81
N PRO A 52 4.10 -2.86 -0.89
CA PRO A 52 3.66 -4.26 -0.95
C PRO A 52 4.05 -4.90 -2.28
N MET A 53 4.34 -6.21 -2.27
CA MET A 53 4.63 -6.97 -3.49
C MET A 53 4.31 -8.45 -3.33
N LEU A 54 3.52 -9.00 -4.26
CA LEU A 54 3.34 -10.45 -4.42
C LEU A 54 4.33 -10.96 -5.47
N ASN A 55 5.04 -12.03 -5.13
CA ASN A 55 5.91 -12.72 -6.07
C ASN A 55 5.09 -13.50 -7.13
N PRO A 56 5.68 -13.95 -8.25
CA PRO A 56 4.93 -14.63 -9.32
C PRO A 56 4.14 -15.86 -8.86
N SER A 57 4.65 -16.63 -7.90
CA SER A 57 3.95 -17.81 -7.37
C SER A 57 2.76 -17.43 -6.48
N GLU A 58 2.89 -16.34 -5.72
CA GLU A 58 1.80 -15.80 -4.91
C GLU A 58 0.68 -15.24 -5.79
N VAL A 59 1.04 -14.57 -6.89
CA VAL A 59 0.09 -14.05 -7.89
C VAL A 59 -0.70 -15.20 -8.50
N GLN A 60 -0.01 -16.23 -9.03
CA GLN A 60 -0.66 -17.38 -9.63
C GLN A 60 -1.58 -18.08 -8.60
N SER A 61 -1.07 -18.30 -7.38
CA SER A 61 -1.87 -18.94 -6.34
C SER A 61 -3.10 -18.10 -5.95
N PHE A 62 -2.99 -16.77 -5.96
CA PHE A 62 -4.12 -15.88 -5.68
C PHE A 62 -5.19 -15.97 -6.76
N GLU A 63 -4.81 -15.85 -8.04
CA GLU A 63 -5.74 -15.97 -9.17
C GLU A 63 -6.42 -17.34 -9.19
N ASP A 64 -5.66 -18.42 -9.03
CA ASP A 64 -6.19 -19.79 -9.06
C ASP A 64 -7.15 -20.08 -7.89
N ARG A 65 -6.81 -19.64 -6.68
CA ARG A 65 -7.61 -19.94 -5.47
C ARG A 65 -8.88 -19.10 -5.38
N MET A 66 -8.83 -17.88 -5.91
CA MET A 66 -9.92 -16.92 -5.81
C MET A 66 -10.75 -16.88 -7.10
N GLU A 67 -10.29 -17.52 -8.17
CA GLU A 67 -10.93 -17.54 -9.49
C GLU A 67 -11.14 -16.13 -10.07
N VAL A 68 -10.17 -15.23 -9.86
CA VAL A 68 -10.19 -13.84 -10.32
C VAL A 68 -9.02 -13.52 -11.24
N SER A 69 -9.15 -12.45 -12.03
CA SER A 69 -8.02 -11.84 -12.73
C SER A 69 -7.34 -10.79 -11.84
N TYR A 70 -6.02 -10.84 -11.71
CA TYR A 70 -5.24 -9.87 -10.94
C TYR A 70 -4.34 -9.01 -11.82
N ILE A 71 -4.67 -7.72 -11.92
CA ILE A 71 -4.02 -6.78 -12.84
C ILE A 71 -3.15 -5.78 -12.06
N ARG A 72 -1.89 -5.62 -12.49
CA ARG A 72 -0.94 -4.66 -11.92
C ARG A 72 -0.41 -3.72 -13.01
N PRO A 73 -1.17 -2.67 -13.39
CA PRO A 73 -0.88 -1.89 -14.60
C PRO A 73 0.50 -1.23 -14.58
N LEU A 74 1.01 -0.88 -13.39
CA LEU A 74 2.26 -0.13 -13.24
C LEU A 74 3.50 -1.02 -13.16
N LEU A 75 3.34 -2.34 -13.20
CA LEU A 75 4.45 -3.29 -13.11
C LEU A 75 5.41 -3.20 -14.30
N GLY A 76 4.95 -2.73 -15.46
CA GLY A 76 5.77 -2.51 -16.66
C GLY A 76 6.40 -1.11 -16.76
N PHE A 77 6.09 -0.20 -15.84
CA PHE A 77 6.46 1.20 -15.94
C PHE A 77 7.60 1.56 -14.98
N GLY A 78 8.75 1.92 -15.54
CA GLY A 78 9.86 2.48 -14.76
C GLY A 78 9.54 3.88 -14.23
N ARG A 79 10.21 4.30 -13.15
CA ARG A 79 9.99 5.61 -12.49
C ARG A 79 9.99 6.78 -13.47
N ARG A 80 10.95 6.82 -14.40
CA ARG A 80 11.05 7.88 -15.41
C ARG A 80 9.81 7.99 -16.27
N GLU A 81 9.22 6.86 -16.66
CA GLU A 81 8.01 6.85 -17.49
C GLU A 81 6.79 7.26 -16.67
N ILE A 82 6.66 6.79 -15.43
CA ILE A 82 5.61 7.25 -14.50
C ILE A 82 5.68 8.78 -14.35
N THR A 83 6.86 9.34 -14.07
CA THR A 83 7.04 10.80 -13.96
C THR A 83 6.62 11.51 -15.23
N ARG A 84 7.04 11.02 -16.41
CA ARG A 84 6.64 11.61 -17.71
C ARG A 84 5.12 11.59 -17.91
N LEU A 85 4.45 10.50 -17.54
CA LEU A 85 2.99 10.37 -17.67
C LEU A 85 2.27 11.31 -16.70
N VAL A 86 2.71 11.37 -15.45
CA VAL A 86 2.18 12.30 -14.44
C VAL A 86 2.32 13.74 -14.91
N ASP A 87 3.51 14.16 -15.36
CA ASP A 87 3.76 15.52 -15.84
C ASP A 87 2.91 15.86 -17.08
N ARG A 88 2.59 14.88 -17.91
CA ARG A 88 1.77 15.09 -19.11
C ARG A 88 0.28 15.17 -18.80
N MET A 89 -0.20 14.44 -17.78
CA MET A 89 -1.62 14.14 -17.62
C MET A 89 -2.24 14.70 -16.34
N LEU A 90 -1.43 15.05 -15.33
CA LEU A 90 -1.92 15.37 -13.99
C LEU A 90 -1.35 16.68 -13.47
N THR A 91 -2.13 17.34 -12.61
CA THR A 91 -1.67 18.45 -11.77
C THR A 91 -1.43 17.90 -10.37
N VAL A 92 -0.20 17.97 -9.89
CA VAL A 92 0.24 17.36 -8.63
C VAL A 92 0.85 18.42 -7.72
N VAL A 93 0.44 18.40 -6.45
CA VAL A 93 1.05 19.19 -5.37
C VAL A 93 1.90 18.26 -4.52
N TYR A 94 3.09 18.69 -4.14
CA TYR A 94 3.99 17.96 -3.25
C TYR A 94 4.07 18.67 -1.90
N GLY A 95 4.10 17.90 -0.81
CA GLY A 95 4.14 18.45 0.56
C GLY A 95 4.58 17.41 1.58
N GLU A 96 4.81 17.85 2.81
CA GLU A 96 5.12 16.97 3.93
C GLU A 96 3.85 16.41 4.59
N THR A 97 4.02 15.31 5.33
CA THR A 97 2.98 14.43 5.85
C THR A 97 1.90 15.06 6.75
N PRO A 98 2.04 16.27 7.36
CA PRO A 98 0.90 16.91 8.04
C PRO A 98 -0.07 17.64 7.09
N MET A 99 0.35 17.94 5.86
CA MET A 99 -0.37 18.85 4.95
C MET A 99 -1.18 18.13 3.87
N ILE A 100 -0.95 16.83 3.66
CA ILE A 100 -1.58 16.03 2.61
C ILE A 100 -2.10 14.73 3.24
N GLU A 101 -3.42 14.54 3.20
CA GLU A 101 -4.05 13.26 3.54
C GLU A 101 -3.53 12.16 2.61
N ASN A 102 -3.12 11.04 3.19
CA ASN A 102 -2.67 9.86 2.48
C ASN A 102 -3.59 8.68 2.85
N GLY A 103 -4.04 7.93 1.84
CA GLY A 103 -4.89 6.76 2.01
C GLY A 103 -4.11 5.44 2.10
N ASP A 104 -2.82 5.50 2.42
CA ASP A 104 -1.99 4.30 2.59
C ASP A 104 -2.15 3.72 4.00
N TYR A 105 -1.95 2.41 4.12
CA TYR A 105 -2.08 1.64 5.36
C TYR A 105 -1.25 2.23 6.51
N GLU A 106 -0.10 2.83 6.18
CA GLU A 106 0.82 3.42 7.15
C GLU A 106 0.19 4.51 8.03
N ALA A 107 -0.66 5.37 7.46
CA ALA A 107 -1.25 6.48 8.21
C ALA A 107 -2.21 5.96 9.30
N GLU A 108 -3.11 5.05 8.92
CA GLU A 108 -4.08 4.42 9.83
C GLU A 108 -3.37 3.60 10.92
N ILE A 109 -2.29 2.90 10.57
CA ILE A 109 -1.49 2.14 11.54
C ILE A 109 -0.80 3.06 12.55
N ARG A 110 -0.19 4.16 12.10
CA ARG A 110 0.49 5.12 13.00
C ARG A 110 -0.50 5.76 13.97
N GLU A 111 -1.68 6.12 13.48
CA GLU A 111 -2.76 6.65 14.31
C GLU A 111 -3.16 5.65 15.39
N GLU A 112 -3.43 4.40 15.00
CA GLU A 112 -3.82 3.34 15.93
C GLU A 112 -2.71 2.99 16.95
N MET A 113 -1.46 2.93 16.53
CA MET A 113 -0.33 2.76 17.45
C MET A 113 -0.26 3.92 18.46
N THR A 114 -0.46 5.16 18.01
CA THR A 114 -0.46 6.36 18.86
C THR A 114 -1.61 6.32 19.87
N LEU A 115 -2.83 5.98 19.45
CA LEU A 115 -4.00 5.83 20.33
C LEU A 115 -3.77 4.78 21.43
N ARG A 116 -2.94 3.77 21.15
CA ARG A 116 -2.57 2.69 22.07
C ARG A 116 -1.31 2.99 22.90
N GLY A 117 -0.70 4.16 22.72
CA GLY A 117 0.55 4.53 23.40
C GLY A 117 1.77 3.73 22.96
N ILE A 118 1.76 3.15 21.76
CA ILE A 118 2.89 2.40 21.17
C ILE A 118 3.71 3.37 20.32
N ASP A 119 5.01 3.47 20.62
CA ASP A 119 5.95 4.28 19.84
C ASP A 119 6.25 3.63 18.49
N TRP A 120 6.01 4.36 17.40
CA TRP A 120 6.22 3.92 16.03
C TRP A 120 7.47 4.53 15.37
N SER A 121 8.15 5.48 16.03
CA SER A 121 9.27 6.27 15.46
C SER A 121 10.46 5.42 14.99
N GLY A 122 10.68 4.26 15.62
CA GLY A 122 11.70 3.28 15.21
C GLY A 122 11.26 2.31 14.10
N ILE A 123 9.98 2.29 13.74
CA ILE A 123 9.39 1.34 12.77
C ILE A 123 9.12 2.04 11.44
N PHE A 124 8.58 3.25 11.47
CA PHE A 124 8.24 4.03 10.28
C PHE A 124 9.08 5.31 10.18
N PRO A 125 9.46 5.76 8.97
CA PRO A 125 10.24 6.99 8.80
C PRO A 125 9.43 8.23 9.18
N GLU A 126 10.00 9.16 9.94
CA GLU A 126 9.29 10.36 10.40
C GLU A 126 8.81 11.25 9.23
N ASN A 127 9.61 11.39 8.18
CA ASN A 127 9.35 12.32 7.08
C ASN A 127 9.15 11.58 5.75
N HIS A 128 7.91 11.55 5.26
CA HIS A 128 7.58 11.11 3.91
C HIS A 128 7.06 12.27 3.08
N GLN A 129 7.79 12.59 2.00
CA GLN A 129 7.30 13.53 0.99
C GLN A 129 6.08 12.91 0.30
N GLN A 130 4.92 13.55 0.47
CA GLN A 130 3.65 13.15 -0.11
C GLN A 130 3.36 13.93 -1.39
N SER A 131 2.51 13.34 -2.23
CA SER A 131 2.03 13.95 -3.46
C SER A 131 0.52 13.78 -3.57
N LEU A 132 -0.18 14.87 -3.89
CA LEU A 132 -1.63 14.88 -4.09
C LEU A 132 -1.97 15.28 -5.52
N VAL A 133 -2.75 14.45 -6.20
CA VAL A 133 -3.33 14.82 -7.50
C VAL A 133 -4.49 15.78 -7.25
N THR A 134 -4.39 17.00 -7.77
CA THR A 134 -5.41 18.06 -7.61
C THR A 134 -6.24 18.27 -8.88
N GLY A 135 -5.85 17.65 -9.98
CA GLY A 135 -6.59 17.72 -11.24
C GLY A 135 -5.94 16.95 -12.37
N ARG A 136 -6.64 16.92 -13.51
CA ARG A 136 -6.11 16.44 -14.80
C ARG A 136 -5.65 17.64 -15.62
N ARG A 137 -4.63 17.45 -16.46
CA ARG A 137 -4.21 18.42 -17.47
C ARG A 137 -5.01 18.26 -18.76
#